data_AF-A0A8T4CIP9-F1
#
_entry.id   AF-A0A8T4CIP9-F1
#
_cell.length_a   1.000
_cell.length_b   1.000
_cell.length_c   1.000
_cell.angle_alpha   90.00
_cell.angle_beta   90.00
_cell.angle_gamma   90.00
#
_symmetry.space_group_name_H-M   'P 1'
#
loop_
_entity.id
_entity.type
_entity.pdbx_description
1 polymer ?
#
loop_
_entity_poly.entity_id
_entity_poly.type
_entity_poly.pdbx_seq_one_letter_code
_entity_poly.pdbx_strand_id
1 'polypeptide(L)'
;MFAQFILTLREGLEAALIIAIVAAYLKKINRNDVNKYLWLGSGLAVLASIILSAAFWTLYGFAESFAGLWFEAFAMFTAAAVLTYMIFWMAKNARKIRGELEERVDVAISSGQLLGIAAVAFTSVLREGIETILFLSAAAAISFTETALGAVLGLFVAAVVAVFLTRGTV
;
A
#
# COMPACT_ATOMS: atom_id res chain seq x y z
N MET A 1 18.17 9.40 1.27
CA MET A 1 18.01 7.93 1.06
C MET A 1 17.30 7.18 2.21
N PHE A 2 17.80 7.24 3.46
CA PHE A 2 17.34 6.38 4.56
C PHE A 2 15.85 6.55 4.94
N ALA A 3 15.34 7.79 4.95
CA ALA A 3 13.93 8.06 5.23
C ALA A 3 13.00 7.39 4.21
N GLN A 4 13.36 7.41 2.92
CA GLN A 4 12.57 6.81 1.84
C GLN A 4 12.61 5.28 1.87
N PHE A 5 13.74 4.72 2.30
CA PHE A 5 13.85 3.30 2.59
C PHE A 5 12.88 2.87 3.71
N ILE A 6 12.88 3.56 4.85
CA ILE A 6 11.97 3.22 5.97
C ILE A 6 10.51 3.38 5.55
N LEU A 7 10.19 4.44 4.81
CA LEU A 7 8.82 4.71 4.37
C LEU A 7 8.31 3.58 3.46
N THR A 8 9.04 3.27 2.38
CA THR A 8 8.64 2.22 1.45
C THR A 8 8.68 0.81 2.06
N LEU A 9 9.58 0.58 3.01
CA LEU A 9 9.60 -0.65 3.80
C LEU A 9 8.32 -0.76 4.64
N ARG A 10 7.90 0.31 5.32
CA ARG A 10 6.66 0.32 6.13
C ARG A 10 5.44 0.04 5.27
N GLU A 11 5.21 0.83 4.21
CA GLU A 11 4.00 0.66 3.39
C GLU A 11 4.00 -0.70 2.67
N GLY A 12 5.16 -1.18 2.23
CA GLY A 12 5.31 -2.52 1.66
C GLY A 12 5.02 -3.64 2.65
N LEU A 13 5.45 -3.50 3.91
CA LEU A 13 5.14 -4.46 4.98
C LEU A 13 3.66 -4.44 5.36
N GLU A 14 3.04 -3.27 5.40
CA GLU A 14 1.61 -3.14 5.70
C GLU A 14 0.76 -3.82 4.62
N ALA A 15 1.05 -3.57 3.34
CA ALA A 15 0.41 -4.28 2.24
C ALA A 15 0.60 -5.80 2.34
N ALA A 16 1.82 -6.27 2.63
CA ALA A 16 2.12 -7.68 2.82
C ALA A 16 1.36 -8.31 3.99
N LEU A 17 1.20 -7.57 5.10
CA LEU A 17 0.51 -8.02 6.30
C LEU A 17 -1.00 -8.15 6.04
N ILE A 18 -1.60 -7.23 5.29
CA ILE A 18 -3.00 -7.35 4.85
C ILE A 18 -3.21 -8.61 4.01
N ILE A 19 -2.34 -8.86 3.01
CA ILE A 19 -2.40 -10.06 2.18
C ILE A 19 -2.27 -11.32 3.05
N ALA A 20 -1.34 -11.33 4.01
CA ALA A 20 -1.13 -12.45 4.91
C ALA A 20 -2.36 -12.73 5.82
N ILE A 21 -3.00 -11.68 6.37
CA ILE A 21 -4.23 -11.84 7.17
C ILE A 21 -5.34 -12.45 6.33
N VAL A 22 -5.58 -11.95 5.12
CA VAL A 22 -6.63 -12.46 4.23
C VAL A 22 -6.32 -13.90 3.81
N ALA A 23 -5.07 -14.21 3.48
CA ALA A 23 -4.63 -15.56 3.15
C ALA A 23 -4.81 -16.55 4.32
N ALA A 24 -4.43 -16.14 5.54
CA ALA A 24 -4.59 -16.95 6.75
C ALA A 24 -6.07 -17.22 7.05
N TYR A 25 -6.93 -16.23 6.85
CA TYR A 25 -8.37 -16.38 7.02
C TYR A 25 -8.97 -17.34 5.98
N LEU A 26 -8.59 -17.23 4.70
CA LEU A 26 -9.00 -18.15 3.64
C LEU A 26 -8.60 -19.60 3.93
N LYS A 27 -7.43 -19.81 4.55
CA LYS A 27 -6.97 -21.12 5.00
C LYS A 27 -7.82 -21.64 6.17
N LYS A 28 -8.18 -20.78 7.12
CA LYS A 28 -9.02 -21.13 8.29
C LYS A 28 -10.41 -21.65 7.88
N ILE A 29 -11.01 -21.07 6.84
CA ILE A 29 -12.32 -21.50 6.30
C ILE A 29 -12.21 -22.68 5.31
N ASN A 30 -11.00 -23.23 5.12
CA ASN A 30 -10.69 -24.33 4.21
C ASN A 30 -11.13 -24.09 2.74
N ARG A 31 -11.23 -22.83 2.31
CA ARG A 31 -11.56 -22.46 0.91
C ARG A 31 -10.32 -21.98 0.18
N ASN A 32 -9.39 -22.92 -0.04
CA ASN A 32 -8.15 -22.65 -0.78
C ASN A 32 -8.38 -22.29 -2.25
N ASP A 33 -9.56 -22.61 -2.81
CA ASP A 33 -9.95 -22.30 -4.18
C ASP A 33 -9.96 -20.79 -4.47
N VAL A 34 -10.19 -19.97 -3.44
CA VAL A 34 -10.33 -18.52 -3.57
C VAL A 34 -8.98 -17.77 -3.48
N ASN A 35 -7.91 -18.46 -3.07
CA ASN A 35 -6.59 -17.87 -2.92
C ASN A 35 -6.06 -17.26 -4.24
N LYS A 36 -6.46 -17.81 -5.39
CA LYS A 36 -6.11 -17.27 -6.71
C LYS A 36 -6.65 -15.84 -6.93
N TYR A 37 -7.84 -15.53 -6.38
CA TYR A 37 -8.46 -14.21 -6.51
C TYR A 37 -7.78 -13.17 -5.62
N LEU A 38 -7.26 -13.57 -4.45
CA LEU A 38 -6.44 -12.71 -3.58
C LEU A 38 -5.15 -12.26 -4.29
N TRP A 39 -4.45 -13.22 -4.92
CA TRP A 39 -3.24 -12.95 -5.68
C TRP A 39 -3.51 -12.12 -6.94
N LEU A 40 -4.62 -12.39 -7.65
CA LEU A 40 -5.05 -11.59 -8.80
C LEU A 40 -5.39 -10.15 -8.39
N GLY A 41 -6.13 -9.95 -7.30
CA GLY A 41 -6.48 -8.62 -6.79
C GLY A 41 -5.25 -7.82 -6.37
N SER A 42 -4.31 -8.47 -5.66
CA SER A 42 -3.05 -7.83 -5.25
C SER A 42 -2.16 -7.50 -6.44
N GLY A 43 -2.03 -8.41 -7.41
CA GLY A 43 -1.27 -8.18 -8.64
C GLY A 43 -1.85 -7.04 -9.48
N LEU A 44 -3.18 -6.98 -9.61
CA LEU A 44 -3.87 -5.88 -10.28
C LEU A 44 -3.67 -4.55 -9.53
N ALA A 45 -3.66 -4.55 -8.20
CA ALA A 45 -3.41 -3.34 -7.43
C ALA A 45 -1.99 -2.83 -7.63
N VAL A 46 -0.98 -3.71 -7.60
CA VAL A 46 0.41 -3.34 -7.86
C VAL A 46 0.56 -2.76 -9.28
N LEU A 47 -0.02 -3.42 -10.29
CA LEU A 47 -0.02 -2.90 -11.66
C LEU A 47 -0.72 -1.54 -11.75
N ALA A 48 -1.88 -1.39 -11.10
CA ALA A 48 -2.60 -0.13 -11.05
C ALA A 48 -1.77 0.96 -10.39
N SER A 49 -1.08 0.68 -9.27
CA SER A 49 -0.19 1.62 -8.59
C SER A 49 0.98 2.03 -9.48
N ILE A 50 1.59 1.12 -10.25
CA ILE A 50 2.66 1.46 -11.21
C ILE A 50 2.12 2.40 -12.31
N ILE A 51 0.95 2.09 -12.87
CA ILE A 51 0.30 2.94 -13.89
C ILE A 51 -0.03 4.32 -13.29
N LEU A 52 -0.59 4.35 -12.08
CA LEU A 52 -0.93 5.58 -11.39
C LEU A 52 0.32 6.42 -11.12
N SER A 53 1.43 5.78 -10.72
CA SER A 53 2.72 6.44 -10.50
C SER A 53 3.26 7.08 -11.77
N ALA A 54 3.22 6.37 -12.90
CA ALA A 54 3.65 6.89 -14.18
C ALA A 54 2.77 8.07 -14.64
N ALA A 55 1.45 7.97 -14.47
CA ALA A 55 0.51 9.06 -14.76
C ALA A 55 0.71 10.26 -13.81
N PHE A 56 1.06 10.01 -12.54
CA PHE A 56 1.35 11.07 -11.59
C PHE A 56 2.59 11.86 -12.00
N TRP A 57 3.65 11.16 -12.44
CA TRP A 57 4.89 11.80 -12.90
C TRP A 57 4.70 12.69 -14.13
N THR A 58 3.87 12.25 -15.10
CA THR A 58 3.58 13.07 -16.29
C THR A 58 2.75 14.31 -15.94
N LEU A 59 1.80 14.20 -15.02
CA LEU A 59 1.00 15.34 -14.54
C LEU A 59 1.83 16.29 -13.67
N TYR A 60 2.72 15.77 -12.83
CA TYR A 60 3.59 16.58 -11.96
C TYR A 60 4.61 17.39 -12.77
N GLY A 61 5.21 16.78 -13.79
CA GLY A 61 6.08 17.50 -14.73
C GLY A 61 5.36 18.59 -15.53
N PHE A 62 4.05 18.43 -15.75
CA PHE A 62 3.21 19.48 -16.34
C PHE A 62 2.86 20.60 -15.34
N ALA A 63 2.72 20.26 -14.05
CA ALA A 63 2.41 21.19 -12.99
C ALA A 63 3.60 22.11 -12.63
N GLU A 64 4.85 21.63 -12.62
CA GLU A 64 6.03 22.49 -12.42
C GLU A 64 6.13 23.60 -13.46
N SER A 65 5.69 23.35 -14.70
CA SER A 65 5.71 24.36 -15.76
C SER A 65 4.68 25.48 -15.55
N PHE A 66 3.69 25.31 -14.68
CA PHE A 66 2.55 26.24 -14.50
C PHE A 66 2.35 26.71 -13.05
N ALA A 67 2.86 25.99 -12.06
CA ALA A 67 2.56 26.16 -10.64
C ALA A 67 3.84 26.51 -9.85
N GLY A 68 3.93 27.76 -9.40
CA GLY A 68 5.06 28.27 -8.62
C GLY A 68 5.12 27.74 -7.17
N LEU A 69 6.11 28.24 -6.42
CA LEU A 69 6.48 27.93 -5.02
C LEU A 69 5.30 27.69 -4.04
N TRP A 70 4.16 28.36 -4.26
CA TRP A 70 2.96 28.22 -3.44
C TRP A 70 2.28 26.84 -3.55
N PHE A 71 2.27 26.24 -4.75
CA PHE A 71 1.70 24.92 -4.95
C PHE A 71 2.56 23.84 -4.27
N GLU A 72 3.88 23.96 -4.40
CA GLU A 72 4.83 23.07 -3.74
C GLU A 72 4.71 23.16 -2.21
N ALA A 73 4.68 24.37 -1.65
CA ALA A 73 4.50 24.58 -0.22
C ALA A 73 3.17 23.99 0.30
N PHE A 74 2.07 24.17 -0.44
CA PHE A 74 0.77 23.61 -0.08
C PHE A 74 0.75 22.07 -0.14
N ALA A 75 1.37 21.49 -1.16
CA ALA A 75 1.50 20.05 -1.32
C ALA A 75 2.31 19.44 -0.16
N MET A 76 3.43 20.05 0.22
CA MET A 76 4.26 19.60 1.35
C MET A 76 3.51 19.69 2.68
N PHE A 77 2.77 20.78 2.93
CA PHE A 77 2.03 20.95 4.18
C PHE A 77 0.87 19.94 4.29
N THR A 78 0.18 19.68 3.18
CA THR A 78 -0.90 18.69 3.11
C THR A 78 -0.35 17.28 3.30
N ALA A 79 0.78 16.95 2.67
CA ALA A 79 1.45 15.67 2.88
C ALA A 79 1.84 15.45 4.35
N ALA A 80 2.40 16.46 5.01
CA ALA A 80 2.73 16.40 6.44
C ALA A 80 1.49 16.18 7.34
N ALA A 81 0.36 16.84 7.03
CA ALA A 81 -0.89 16.66 7.76
C ALA A 81 -1.46 15.25 7.59
N VAL A 82 -1.46 14.71 6.35
CA VAL A 82 -1.91 13.35 6.04
C VAL A 82 -1.04 12.31 6.76
N LEU A 83 0.29 12.46 6.72
CA LEU A 83 1.23 11.58 7.44
C LEU A 83 0.95 11.58 8.94
N THR A 84 0.80 12.77 9.52
CA THR A 84 0.54 12.93 10.95
C THR A 84 -0.78 12.26 11.33
N TYR A 85 -1.85 12.49 10.55
CA TYR A 85 -3.14 11.84 10.77
C TYR A 85 -3.02 10.31 10.74
N MET A 86 -2.32 9.75 9.75
CA MET A 86 -2.16 8.30 9.62
C MET A 86 -1.39 7.66 10.78
N ILE A 87 -0.36 8.33 11.29
CA ILE A 87 0.37 7.88 12.48
C ILE A 87 -0.59 7.78 13.68
N PHE A 88 -1.40 8.82 13.93
CA PHE A 88 -2.38 8.79 15.02
C PHE A 88 -3.50 7.77 14.78
N TRP A 89 -3.92 7.60 13.54
CA TRP A 89 -4.96 6.65 13.16
C TRP A 89 -4.52 5.22 13.42
N MET A 90 -3.32 4.82 12.97
CA MET A 90 -2.78 3.49 13.24
C MET A 90 -2.51 3.26 14.72
N ALA A 91 -1.95 4.25 15.42
CA ALA A 91 -1.72 4.13 16.87
C ALA A 91 -3.01 3.81 17.64
N LYS A 92 -4.15 4.30 17.14
CA LYS A 92 -5.47 4.09 17.73
C LYS A 92 -6.15 2.80 17.26
N ASN A 93 -5.96 2.41 15.99
CA ASN A 93 -6.71 1.34 15.35
C ASN A 93 -5.93 0.01 15.18
N ALA A 94 -4.62 -0.04 15.40
CA ALA A 94 -3.79 -1.23 15.18
C ALA A 94 -4.31 -2.52 15.84
N ARG A 95 -4.93 -2.44 17.02
CA ARG A 95 -5.53 -3.61 17.69
C ARG A 95 -6.90 -4.01 17.15
N LYS A 96 -7.64 -3.07 16.55
CA LYS A 96 -8.98 -3.31 15.98
C LYS A 96 -8.93 -3.82 14.54
N ILE A 97 -7.86 -3.50 13.80
CA ILE A 97 -7.67 -3.91 12.40
C ILE A 97 -7.81 -5.42 12.24
N ARG A 98 -7.27 -6.22 13.16
CA ARG A 98 -7.43 -7.68 13.13
C ARG A 98 -8.89 -8.11 13.25
N GLY A 99 -9.64 -7.54 14.20
CA GLY A 99 -11.05 -7.88 14.42
C GLY A 99 -11.98 -7.40 13.30
N GLU A 100 -11.79 -6.18 12.81
CA GLU A 100 -12.59 -5.63 11.70
C GLU A 100 -12.29 -6.30 10.37
N LEU A 101 -11.03 -6.71 10.11
CA LEU A 101 -10.73 -7.55 8.94
C LEU A 101 -11.38 -8.93 9.08
N GLU A 102 -11.27 -9.58 10.25
CA GLU A 102 -11.91 -10.88 10.49
C GLU A 102 -13.43 -10.79 10.27
N GLU A 103 -14.10 -9.72 10.74
CA GLU A 103 -15.53 -9.46 10.55
C GLU A 103 -15.89 -9.15 9.08
N ARG A 104 -15.11 -8.28 8.39
CA ARG A 104 -15.35 -7.95 6.98
C ARG A 104 -15.15 -9.14 6.06
N VAL A 105 -14.19 -10.00 6.37
CA VAL A 105 -13.97 -11.24 5.61
C VAL A 105 -15.10 -12.24 5.88
N ASP A 106 -15.62 -12.33 7.11
CA ASP A 106 -16.83 -13.12 7.44
C ASP A 106 -18.06 -12.68 6.63
N VAL A 107 -18.28 -11.36 6.50
CA VAL A 107 -19.36 -10.77 5.68
C VAL A 107 -19.15 -11.04 4.18
N ALA A 108 -17.91 -10.95 3.68
CA ALA A 108 -17.60 -11.24 2.27
C ALA A 108 -17.77 -12.73 1.92
N ILE A 109 -17.58 -13.63 2.89
CA ILE A 109 -17.75 -15.08 2.68
C ILE A 109 -19.20 -15.50 2.84
N SER A 110 -19.93 -14.94 3.81
CA SER A 110 -21.37 -15.24 4.01
C SER A 110 -22.24 -14.78 2.81
N SER A 111 -21.79 -13.79 2.05
CA SER A 111 -22.42 -13.34 0.81
C SER A 111 -22.03 -14.16 -0.44
N GLY A 112 -21.10 -15.13 -0.33
CA GLY A 112 -20.65 -15.97 -1.45
C GLY A 112 -19.91 -15.20 -2.56
N GLN A 113 -19.58 -13.93 -2.33
CA GLN A 113 -19.01 -13.05 -3.35
C GLN A 113 -17.48 -13.20 -3.37
N LEU A 114 -17.00 -14.19 -4.12
CA LEU A 114 -15.57 -14.43 -4.42
C LEU A 114 -14.86 -13.16 -4.93
N LEU A 115 -15.62 -12.26 -5.60
CA LEU A 115 -15.16 -10.94 -6.06
C LEU A 115 -14.92 -9.94 -4.91
N GLY A 116 -15.61 -10.07 -3.78
CA GLY A 116 -15.44 -9.21 -2.62
C GLY A 116 -14.05 -9.33 -2.00
N ILE A 117 -13.47 -10.54 -2.00
CA ILE A 117 -12.11 -10.78 -1.48
C ILE A 117 -11.06 -10.13 -2.38
N ALA A 118 -11.22 -10.26 -3.71
CA ALA A 118 -10.36 -9.57 -4.67
C ALA A 118 -10.49 -8.05 -4.54
N ALA A 119 -11.70 -7.52 -4.36
CA ALA A 119 -11.93 -6.09 -4.20
C ALA A 119 -11.34 -5.54 -2.90
N VAL A 120 -11.45 -6.27 -1.78
CA VAL A 120 -10.83 -5.88 -0.50
C VAL A 120 -9.31 -5.87 -0.64
N ALA A 121 -8.71 -6.95 -1.15
CA ALA A 121 -7.27 -7.00 -1.37
C ALA A 121 -6.80 -5.89 -2.32
N PHE A 122 -7.51 -5.67 -3.42
CA PHE A 122 -7.20 -4.63 -4.39
C PHE A 122 -7.25 -3.24 -3.77
N THR A 123 -8.35 -2.88 -3.10
CA THR A 123 -8.52 -1.54 -2.53
C THR A 123 -7.55 -1.27 -1.37
N SER A 124 -7.23 -2.29 -0.57
CA SER A 124 -6.22 -2.20 0.48
C SER A 124 -4.84 -1.95 -0.09
N VAL A 125 -4.36 -2.80 -1.02
CA VAL A 125 -3.02 -2.65 -1.61
C VAL A 125 -2.92 -1.36 -2.43
N LEU A 126 -3.98 -0.99 -3.15
CA LEU A 126 -4.02 0.25 -3.93
C LEU A 126 -3.88 1.47 -3.02
N ARG A 127 -4.50 1.49 -1.83
CA ARG A 127 -4.35 2.58 -0.87
C ARG A 127 -2.89 2.77 -0.45
N GLU A 128 -2.23 1.70 -0.02
CA GLU A 128 -0.81 1.76 0.37
C GLU A 128 0.08 2.18 -0.81
N GLY A 129 -0.27 1.74 -2.02
CA GLY A 129 0.40 2.16 -3.25
C GLY A 129 0.23 3.65 -3.54
N ILE A 130 -0.98 4.22 -3.36
CA ILE A 130 -1.24 5.66 -3.53
C ILE A 130 -0.43 6.47 -2.51
N GLU A 131 -0.44 6.06 -1.24
CA GLU A 131 0.34 6.71 -0.18
C GLU A 131 1.84 6.70 -0.51
N THR A 132 2.35 5.55 -0.94
CA THR A 132 3.75 5.40 -1.38
C THR A 132 4.08 6.37 -2.52
N ILE A 133 3.20 6.51 -3.53
CA ILE A 133 3.41 7.42 -4.66
C ILE A 133 3.42 8.88 -4.19
N LEU A 134 2.47 9.27 -3.35
CA LEU A 134 2.38 10.64 -2.83
C LEU A 134 3.62 11.00 -2.02
N PHE A 135 4.06 10.13 -1.12
CA PHE A 135 5.23 10.41 -0.28
C PHE A 135 6.54 10.38 -1.06
N LEU A 136 6.70 9.45 -2.01
CA LEU A 136 7.87 9.42 -2.88
C LEU A 136 7.91 10.63 -3.82
N SER A 137 6.77 11.13 -4.30
CA SER A 137 6.75 12.33 -5.14
C SER A 137 7.23 13.58 -4.38
N ALA A 138 6.79 13.77 -3.13
CA ALA A 138 7.26 14.85 -2.27
C ALA A 138 8.76 14.73 -1.95
N ALA A 139 9.27 13.51 -1.76
CA ALA A 139 10.68 13.26 -1.53
C ALA A 139 11.55 13.44 -2.79
N ALA A 140 11.02 13.05 -3.94
CA ALA A 140 11.69 13.15 -5.23
C ALA A 140 11.92 14.61 -5.65
N ALA A 141 11.08 15.55 -5.19
CA ALA A 141 11.26 16.99 -5.38
C ALA A 141 12.59 17.50 -4.79
N ILE A 142 13.09 16.88 -3.72
CA ILE A 142 14.37 17.26 -3.09
C ILE A 142 15.56 16.56 -3.77
N SER A 143 15.47 15.23 -3.96
CA SER A 143 16.49 14.45 -4.63
C SER A 143 15.91 13.16 -5.22
N PHE A 144 15.80 13.11 -6.55
CA PHE A 144 15.23 11.98 -7.26
C PHE A 144 16.06 10.69 -7.10
N THR A 145 17.37 10.76 -7.33
CA THR A 145 18.26 9.58 -7.32
C THR A 145 18.29 8.90 -5.96
N GLU A 146 18.37 9.68 -4.89
CA GLU A 146 18.36 9.16 -3.52
C GLU A 146 17.01 8.54 -3.14
N THR A 147 15.92 9.13 -3.63
CA THR A 147 14.56 8.67 -3.38
C THR A 147 14.28 7.37 -4.11
N ALA A 148 14.66 7.27 -5.39
CA ALA A 148 14.50 6.07 -6.19
C ALA A 148 15.28 4.88 -5.61
N LEU A 149 16.56 5.08 -5.24
CA LEU A 149 17.37 4.02 -4.64
C LEU A 149 16.83 3.57 -3.27
N GLY A 150 16.42 4.53 -2.42
CA GLY A 150 15.81 4.21 -1.13
C GLY A 150 14.51 3.43 -1.27
N ALA A 151 13.65 3.84 -2.21
CA ALA A 151 12.37 3.20 -2.49
C ALA A 151 12.51 1.76 -2.99
N VAL A 152 13.41 1.54 -3.96
CA VAL A 152 13.64 0.20 -4.52
C VAL A 152 14.19 -0.74 -3.46
N LEU A 153 15.14 -0.29 -2.63
CA LEU A 153 15.67 -1.10 -1.54
C LEU A 153 14.62 -1.43 -0.48
N GLY A 154 13.77 -0.47 -0.12
CA GLY A 154 12.72 -0.67 0.89
C GLY A 154 11.66 -1.66 0.40
N LEU A 155 11.18 -1.50 -0.83
CA LEU A 155 10.25 -2.44 -1.47
C LEU A 155 10.86 -3.83 -1.63
N PHE A 156 12.13 -3.93 -1.98
CA PHE A 156 12.82 -5.22 -2.09
C PHE A 156 12.84 -5.96 -0.75
N VAL A 157 13.23 -5.28 0.33
CA VAL A 157 13.24 -5.88 1.67
C VAL A 157 11.82 -6.24 2.12
N ALA A 158 10.83 -5.37 1.88
CA ALA A 158 9.43 -5.67 2.18
C ALA A 158 8.93 -6.92 1.45
N ALA A 159 9.25 -7.06 0.16
CA ALA A 159 8.88 -8.23 -0.63
C ALA A 159 9.54 -9.51 -0.11
N VAL A 160 10.82 -9.45 0.27
CA VAL A 160 11.52 -10.59 0.88
C VAL A 160 10.83 -11.01 2.18
N VAL A 161 10.51 -10.06 3.07
CA VAL A 161 9.81 -10.34 4.33
C VAL A 161 8.41 -10.91 4.07
N ALA A 162 7.68 -10.37 3.09
CA ALA A 162 6.36 -10.88 2.69
C ALA A 162 6.42 -12.36 2.24
N VAL A 163 7.45 -12.75 1.47
CA VAL A 163 7.67 -14.13 1.06
C VAL A 163 7.94 -15.03 2.26
N PHE A 164 8.72 -14.58 3.24
CA PHE A 164 8.96 -15.35 4.47
C PHE A 164 7.70 -15.50 5.33
N LEU A 165 6.91 -14.43 5.48
CA LEU A 165 5.65 -14.47 6.23
C LEU A 165 4.62 -15.41 5.60
N THR A 166 4.47 -15.34 4.28
CA THR A 166 3.54 -16.23 3.56
C THR A 166 4.00 -17.69 3.61
N ARG A 167 5.30 -17.97 3.45
CA ARG A 167 5.85 -19.33 3.59
C ARG A 167 5.75 -19.90 5.01
N GLY A 168 5.82 -19.08 6.06
CA GLY A 168 5.60 -19.54 7.44
C GLY A 168 4.14 -19.86 7.76
N THR A 169 3.20 -19.42 6.91
CA THR A 169 1.75 -19.58 7.10
C THR A 169 1.15 -20.67 6.20
N VAL A 170 1.83 -21.05 5.11
CA VAL A 170 1.45 -22.15 4.19
C VAL A 170 1.95 -23.47 4.72
#